data_AF-A0A1V3J9I9-F1
#
_entry.id   AF-A0A1V3J9I9-F1
#
_cell.length_a   1.000
_cell.length_b   1.000
_cell.length_c   1.000
_cell.angle_alpha   90.00
_cell.angle_beta   90.00
_cell.angle_gamma   90.00
#
_symmetry.space_group_name_H-M   'P 1'
#
loop_
_entity.id
_entity.type
_entity.pdbx_description
1 polymer ?
#
loop_
_entity_poly.entity_id
_entity_poly.type
_entity_poly.pdbx_seq_one_letter_code
_entity_poly.pdbx_strand_id
1 'polypeptide(L)'
;MASITKRNGKWRVQIRRKGVSKSEQFRTKAEAIAWADEIETKIKNGSYNTGIPYMTFAEVIDKYIKEVSRHKKSYREERLRLIRLMDMPLGRVLLQDLSENDFILWRDERLAKVSVASVLREWNTLSHIMTMSCGEWKFLKENPLKNVRKPKTPKERSRRYSDQEIERLVFVSGYDLSHAPITKQSRAAAAMLFAIETAMRAGEICGAKWEHLNAQNRILHIPTSKNGHPRNVPLSSKAIEIIKHLALIKTQDCDLIFQLNARSLDANFRILKERAGLAEADLHFHDTRREALSRLSEKVDVMTLAKISGHRDIKILLNTYYAPKMEDVVKLLD
;
A
#
# COMPACT_ATOMS: atom_id res chain seq x y z
N MET A 1 18.97 37.09 29.07
CA MET A 1 18.00 38.18 28.97
C MET A 1 17.81 38.47 27.51
N ALA A 2 16.55 38.46 27.07
CA ALA A 2 16.17 38.81 25.72
C ALA A 2 16.56 40.27 25.44
N SER A 3 17.19 40.54 24.30
CA SER A 3 17.42 41.89 23.80
C SER A 3 16.20 42.33 23.00
N ILE A 4 15.49 43.36 23.48
CA ILE A 4 14.31 43.91 22.83
C ILE A 4 14.67 45.29 22.28
N THR A 5 14.65 45.43 20.96
CA THR A 5 15.04 46.66 20.25
C THR A 5 13.96 47.11 19.29
N LYS A 6 13.71 48.42 19.22
CA LYS A 6 12.74 49.00 18.27
C LYS A 6 13.45 49.37 16.97
N ARG A 7 12.99 48.85 15.83
CA ARG A 7 13.49 49.18 14.48
C ARG A 7 12.33 49.33 13.51
N ASN A 8 12.30 50.42 12.73
CA ASN A 8 11.30 50.68 11.69
C ASN A 8 9.85 50.48 12.17
N GLY A 9 9.50 50.98 13.35
CA GLY A 9 8.15 50.87 13.91
C GLY A 9 7.75 49.48 14.46
N LYS A 10 8.64 48.47 14.39
CA LYS A 10 8.42 47.13 14.94
C LYS A 10 9.39 46.84 16.09
N TRP A 11 8.97 45.95 17.00
CA TRP A 11 9.77 45.49 18.13
C TRP A 11 10.46 44.18 17.78
N ARG A 12 11.79 44.20 17.65
CA ARG A 12 12.59 43.00 17.44
C ARG A 12 13.03 42.44 18.79
N VAL A 13 12.78 41.15 19.01
CA VAL A 13 13.31 40.39 20.14
C VAL A 13 14.44 39.49 19.64
N GLN A 14 15.55 39.45 20.36
CA GLN A 14 16.67 38.54 20.13
C GLN A 14 17.05 37.85 21.43
N ILE A 15 16.99 36.52 21.46
CA ILE A 15 17.34 35.70 22.63
C ILE A 15 18.55 34.86 22.26
N ARG A 16 19.62 34.96 23.06
CA ARG A 16 20.81 34.12 22.97
C ARG A 16 21.15 33.57 24.35
N ARG A 17 20.86 32.29 24.60
CA ARG A 17 21.10 31.67 25.91
C ARG A 17 21.18 30.14 25.80
N LYS A 18 22.12 29.52 26.52
CA LYS A 18 22.32 28.05 26.57
C LYS A 18 22.31 27.35 25.19
N GLY A 19 23.00 27.92 24.19
CA GLY A 19 23.08 27.34 22.83
C GLY A 19 21.89 27.64 21.91
N VAL A 20 20.84 28.30 22.41
CA VAL A 20 19.65 28.67 21.63
C VAL A 20 19.74 30.12 21.20
N SER A 21 19.55 30.37 19.89
CA SER A 21 19.46 31.70 19.29
C SER A 21 18.14 31.85 18.53
N LYS A 22 17.22 32.69 19.01
CA LYS A 22 15.94 32.98 18.36
C LYS A 22 15.74 34.47 18.19
N SER A 23 15.10 34.88 17.10
CA SER A 23 14.74 36.27 16.87
C SER A 23 13.42 36.41 16.14
N GLU A 24 12.57 37.31 16.60
CA GLU A 24 11.26 37.57 16.00
C GLU A 24 10.92 39.07 16.07
N GLN A 25 9.91 39.51 15.29
CA GLN A 25 9.47 40.90 15.23
C GLN A 25 7.98 41.02 15.51
N PHE A 26 7.61 41.94 16.39
CA PHE A 26 6.24 42.17 16.84
C PHE A 26 5.79 43.61 16.57
N ARG A 27 4.47 43.81 16.52
CA ARG A 27 3.88 45.15 16.33
C ARG A 27 3.88 45.94 17.64
N THR A 28 3.62 45.27 18.77
CA THR A 28 3.57 45.92 20.07
C THR A 28 4.71 45.48 20.99
N LYS A 29 5.05 46.33 21.97
CA LYS A 29 6.06 46.01 22.99
C LYS A 29 5.57 44.89 23.90
N ALA A 30 4.25 44.83 24.17
CA ALA A 30 3.64 43.83 25.02
C ALA A 30 3.75 42.41 24.41
N GLU A 31 3.46 42.26 23.12
CA GLU A 31 3.67 40.99 22.39
C GLU A 31 5.13 40.54 22.42
N ALA A 32 6.05 41.49 22.20
CA ALA A 32 7.49 41.22 22.24
C ALA A 32 7.96 40.74 23.61
N ILE A 33 7.44 41.33 24.69
CA ILE A 33 7.77 40.92 26.07
C ILE A 33 7.14 39.56 26.40
N ALA A 34 5.86 39.35 26.08
CA ALA A 34 5.16 38.09 26.34
C ALA A 34 5.85 36.91 25.64
N TRP A 35 6.23 37.07 24.37
CA TRP A 35 6.99 36.07 23.63
C TRP A 35 8.39 35.87 24.23
N ALA A 36 9.07 36.95 24.63
CA ALA A 36 10.38 36.86 25.25
C ALA A 36 10.36 36.06 26.56
N ASP A 37 9.37 36.34 27.41
CA ASP A 37 9.19 35.67 28.69
C ASP A 37 8.80 34.21 28.52
N GLU A 38 7.96 33.88 27.54
CA GLU A 38 7.60 32.50 27.21
C GLU A 38 8.85 31.70 26.81
N ILE A 39 9.68 32.25 25.92
CA ILE A 39 10.90 31.60 25.43
C ILE A 39 11.95 31.52 26.54
N GLU A 40 12.17 32.58 27.32
CA GLU A 40 13.10 32.54 28.45
C GLU A 40 12.66 31.58 29.57
N THR A 41 11.35 31.45 29.81
CA THR A 41 10.79 30.48 30.77
C THR A 41 11.01 29.06 30.28
N LYS A 42 10.78 28.79 28.99
CA LYS A 42 11.12 27.50 28.36
C LYS A 42 12.63 27.20 28.44
N ILE A 43 13.51 28.21 28.33
CA ILE A 43 14.97 28.03 28.47
C ILE A 43 15.38 27.77 29.93
N LYS A 44 14.74 28.45 30.89
CA LYS A 44 14.98 28.25 32.32
C LYS A 44 14.52 26.87 32.79
N ASN A 45 13.36 26.42 32.33
CA ASN A 45 12.76 25.14 32.72
C ASN A 45 13.45 23.92 32.07
N GLY A 46 14.56 24.11 31.36
CA GLY A 46 15.31 23.02 30.70
C GLY A 46 14.70 22.54 29.39
N SER A 47 13.57 23.11 28.97
CA SER A 47 12.80 22.76 27.77
C SER A 47 13.48 23.14 26.44
N TYR A 48 14.67 23.73 26.48
CA TYR A 48 15.41 24.17 25.30
C TYR A 48 16.78 23.50 25.12
N ASN A 49 17.27 22.79 26.15
CA ASN A 49 18.37 21.85 25.99
C ASN A 49 17.80 20.43 26.09
N THR A 50 16.89 20.12 25.17
CA THR A 50 16.07 18.89 25.18
C THR A 50 16.88 17.64 24.83
N GLY A 51 18.12 17.81 24.34
CA GLY A 51 18.88 16.76 23.68
C GLY A 51 18.34 16.40 22.29
N ILE A 52 17.30 17.11 21.82
CA ILE A 52 16.70 16.90 20.50
C ILE A 52 17.53 17.68 19.45
N PRO A 53 17.95 17.06 18.34
CA PRO A 53 18.69 17.73 17.29
C PRO A 53 17.91 18.91 16.68
N TYR A 54 18.63 19.99 16.34
CA TYR A 54 18.07 21.10 15.59
C TYR A 54 17.93 20.74 14.11
N MET A 55 16.81 20.09 13.78
CA MET A 55 16.45 19.69 12.43
C MET A 55 14.93 19.73 12.26
N THR A 56 14.47 19.83 11.01
CA THR A 56 13.08 19.71 10.60
C THR A 56 12.65 18.26 10.50
N PHE A 57 11.34 18.02 10.56
CA PHE A 57 10.81 16.68 10.31
C PHE A 57 11.08 16.19 8.88
N ALA A 58 11.16 17.10 7.90
CA ALA A 58 11.57 16.79 6.54
C ALA A 58 12.99 16.19 6.48
N GLU A 59 13.94 16.72 7.26
CA GLU A 59 15.30 16.15 7.34
C GLU A 59 15.29 14.77 8.00
N VAL A 60 14.39 14.52 8.96
CA VAL A 60 14.20 13.18 9.55
C VAL A 60 13.66 12.21 8.49
N ILE A 61 12.70 12.65 7.68
CA ILE A 61 12.16 11.86 6.57
C ILE A 61 13.25 11.57 5.53
N ASP A 62 14.08 12.54 5.17
CA ASP A 62 15.18 12.35 4.23
C ASP A 62 16.20 11.32 4.74
N LYS A 63 16.57 11.40 6.03
CA LYS A 63 17.38 10.38 6.70
C LYS A 63 16.72 9.00 6.61
N TYR A 64 15.41 8.90 6.87
CA TYR A 64 14.67 7.64 6.73
C TYR A 64 14.71 7.08 5.30
N ILE A 65 14.58 7.93 4.29
CA ILE A 65 14.68 7.52 2.88
C ILE A 65 16.06 6.91 2.61
N LYS A 66 17.12 7.59 3.07
CA LYS A 66 18.53 7.25 2.84
C LYS A 66 19.04 6.05 3.64
N GLU A 67 18.47 5.76 4.80
CA GLU A 67 18.97 4.71 5.69
C GLU A 67 18.04 3.49 5.78
N VAL A 68 16.73 3.68 5.64
CA VAL A 68 15.74 2.62 5.87
C VAL A 68 14.98 2.29 4.60
N SER A 69 14.36 3.28 3.97
CA SER A 69 13.47 3.05 2.82
C SER A 69 14.21 2.44 1.63
N ARG A 70 15.48 2.83 1.39
CA ARG A 70 16.30 2.31 0.26
C ARG A 70 16.48 0.80 0.25
N HIS A 71 16.43 0.16 1.42
CA HIS A 71 16.57 -1.29 1.55
C HIS A 71 15.24 -2.03 1.40
N LYS A 72 14.12 -1.29 1.34
CA LYS A 72 12.80 -1.88 1.13
C LYS A 72 12.55 -2.12 -0.35
N LYS A 73 11.93 -3.27 -0.65
CA LYS A 73 11.47 -3.61 -2.01
C LYS A 73 10.44 -2.61 -2.57
N SER A 74 9.74 -1.87 -1.71
CA SER A 74 8.77 -0.82 -2.09
C SER A 74 9.38 0.59 -2.08
N TYR A 75 10.71 0.71 -2.16
CA TYR A 75 11.45 1.97 -2.06
C TYR A 75 10.90 3.03 -3.01
N ARG A 76 10.68 2.69 -4.29
CA ARG A 76 10.24 3.65 -5.30
C ARG A 76 8.91 4.31 -4.92
N GLU A 77 7.88 3.51 -4.61
CA GLU A 77 6.56 4.06 -4.26
C GLU A 77 6.55 4.72 -2.89
N GLU A 78 7.32 4.21 -1.92
CA GLU A 78 7.43 4.83 -0.60
C GLU A 78 8.15 6.18 -0.66
N ARG A 79 9.28 6.26 -1.39
CA ARG A 79 10.05 7.49 -1.59
C ARG A 79 9.20 8.61 -2.18
N LEU A 80 8.39 8.32 -3.21
CA LEU A 80 7.50 9.33 -3.80
C LEU A 80 6.49 9.88 -2.78
N ARG A 81 5.94 9.02 -1.92
CA ARG A 81 5.04 9.46 -0.84
C ARG A 81 5.77 10.31 0.21
N LEU A 82 6.99 9.91 0.57
CA LEU A 82 7.81 10.59 1.57
C LEU A 82 8.30 11.96 1.11
N ILE A 83 8.73 12.10 -0.14
CA ILE A 83 9.09 13.41 -0.72
C ILE A 83 7.91 14.38 -0.63
N ARG A 84 6.73 13.94 -1.05
CA ARG A 84 5.51 14.74 -0.94
C ARG A 84 5.15 15.07 0.53
N LEU A 85 5.45 14.18 1.48
CA LEU A 85 5.27 14.45 2.92
C LEU A 85 6.26 15.50 3.44
N MET A 86 7.50 15.54 2.92
CA MET A 86 8.49 16.56 3.27
C MET A 86 8.02 17.97 2.87
N ASP A 87 7.31 18.07 1.74
CA ASP A 87 6.82 19.37 1.22
C ASP A 87 5.58 19.90 1.98
N MET A 88 4.90 19.05 2.76
CA MET A 88 3.73 19.40 3.55
C MET A 88 4.07 20.25 4.79
N PRO A 89 3.09 20.95 5.40
CA PRO A 89 3.29 21.70 6.63
C PRO A 89 3.98 20.86 7.73
N LEU A 90 3.57 19.61 7.90
CA LEU A 90 4.17 18.66 8.86
C LEU A 90 5.68 18.48 8.65
N GLY A 91 6.17 18.44 7.41
CA GLY A 91 7.60 18.29 7.11
C GLY A 91 8.43 19.52 7.52
N ARG A 92 7.82 20.70 7.57
CA ARG A 92 8.50 21.97 7.88
C ARG A 92 8.62 22.23 9.38
N VAL A 93 7.91 21.46 10.21
CA VAL A 93 7.95 21.58 11.67
C VAL A 93 9.35 21.18 12.16
N LEU A 94 9.92 22.01 13.05
CA LEU A 94 11.16 21.65 13.73
C LEU A 94 10.90 20.46 14.65
N LEU A 95 11.83 19.51 14.69
CA LEU A 95 11.69 18.27 15.46
C LEU A 95 11.47 18.52 16.96
N GLN A 96 12.07 19.60 17.49
CA GLN A 96 11.86 20.08 18.87
C GLN A 96 10.44 20.57 19.16
N ASP A 97 9.72 21.02 18.14
CA ASP A 97 8.37 21.59 18.23
C ASP A 97 7.30 20.61 17.72
N LEU A 98 7.71 19.42 17.27
CA LEU A 98 6.83 18.41 16.69
C LEU A 98 5.93 17.80 17.77
N SER A 99 4.62 17.95 17.57
CA SER A 99 3.59 17.59 18.55
C SER A 99 2.54 16.63 17.98
N GLU A 100 1.68 16.10 18.85
CA GLU A 100 0.53 15.28 18.44
C GLU A 100 -0.41 16.05 17.49
N ASN A 101 -0.56 17.37 17.71
CA ASN A 101 -1.45 18.23 16.95
C ASN A 101 -1.03 18.35 15.48
N ASP A 102 0.27 18.33 15.19
CA ASP A 102 0.77 18.39 13.81
C ASP A 102 0.33 17.15 13.00
N PHE A 103 0.33 15.97 13.63
CA PHE A 103 -0.16 14.74 13.02
C PHE A 103 -1.68 14.71 12.90
N ILE A 104 -2.42 15.32 13.83
CA ILE A 104 -3.88 15.46 13.74
C ILE A 104 -4.24 16.33 12.54
N LEU A 105 -3.64 17.52 12.43
CA LEU A 105 -3.86 18.44 11.32
C LEU A 105 -3.52 17.79 9.98
N TRP A 106 -2.36 17.13 9.90
CA TRP A 106 -1.99 16.36 8.72
C TRP A 106 -3.02 15.28 8.39
N ARG A 107 -3.42 14.44 9.36
CA ARG A 107 -4.38 13.35 9.15
C ARG A 107 -5.69 13.88 8.58
N ASP A 108 -6.23 14.93 9.17
CA ASP A 108 -7.56 15.46 8.82
C ASP A 108 -7.52 16.15 7.45
N GLU A 109 -6.46 16.90 7.15
CA GLU A 109 -6.24 17.46 5.81
C GLU A 109 -6.11 16.36 4.75
N ARG A 110 -5.43 15.25 5.06
CA ARG A 110 -5.30 14.11 4.15
C ARG A 110 -6.61 13.37 3.94
N LEU A 111 -7.39 13.16 5.00
CA LEU A 111 -8.70 12.50 4.92
C LEU A 111 -9.70 13.30 4.07
N ALA A 112 -9.57 14.63 4.00
CA ALA A 112 -10.38 15.45 3.10
C ALA A 112 -10.01 15.30 1.61
N LYS A 113 -8.80 14.80 1.29
CA LYS A 113 -8.26 14.77 -0.07
C LYS A 113 -8.11 13.37 -0.67
N VAL A 114 -7.98 12.33 0.16
CA VAL A 114 -7.73 10.96 -0.32
C VAL A 114 -8.48 9.91 0.49
N SER A 115 -8.56 8.69 -0.05
CA SER A 115 -9.16 7.56 0.65
C SER A 115 -8.44 7.25 1.97
N VAL A 116 -9.20 6.72 2.93
CA VAL A 116 -8.69 6.29 4.25
C VAL A 116 -7.52 5.29 4.11
N ALA A 117 -7.59 4.37 3.14
CA ALA A 117 -6.52 3.42 2.87
C ALA A 117 -5.20 4.10 2.44
N SER A 118 -5.27 5.25 1.77
CA SER A 118 -4.08 6.04 1.43
C SER A 118 -3.50 6.72 2.68
N VAL A 119 -4.34 7.30 3.53
CA VAL A 119 -3.90 7.88 4.81
C VAL A 119 -3.28 6.81 5.71
N LEU A 120 -3.86 5.61 5.79
CA LEU A 120 -3.32 4.50 6.58
C LEU A 120 -1.95 4.02 6.09
N ARG A 121 -1.71 4.04 4.77
CA ARG A 121 -0.38 3.72 4.21
C ARG A 121 0.65 4.75 4.62
N GLU A 122 0.30 6.03 4.54
CA GLU A 122 1.18 7.13 4.97
C GLU A 122 1.42 7.08 6.49
N TRP A 123 0.35 6.83 7.27
CA TRP A 123 0.37 6.66 8.72
C TRP A 123 1.33 5.55 9.16
N ASN A 124 1.29 4.38 8.52
CA ASN A 124 2.17 3.27 8.88
C ASN A 124 3.65 3.63 8.65
N THR A 125 3.96 4.38 7.59
CA THR A 125 5.33 4.86 7.34
C THR A 125 5.73 5.92 8.37
N LEU A 126 4.87 6.91 8.65
CA LEU A 126 5.12 7.94 9.67
C LEU A 126 5.31 7.34 11.06
N SER A 127 4.46 6.37 11.44
CA SER A 127 4.58 5.65 12.70
C SER A 127 5.92 4.95 12.83
N HIS A 128 6.44 4.34 11.76
CA HIS A 128 7.75 3.71 11.79
C HIS A 128 8.89 4.74 11.86
N ILE A 129 8.78 5.86 11.14
CA ILE A 129 9.72 6.98 11.27
C ILE A 129 9.81 7.43 12.73
N MET A 130 8.67 7.65 13.39
CA MET A 130 8.67 8.09 14.79
C MET A 130 9.22 7.03 15.74
N THR A 131 8.94 5.74 15.50
CA THR A 131 9.56 4.65 16.27
C THR A 131 11.09 4.66 16.13
N MET A 132 11.62 4.89 14.93
CA MET A 132 13.07 5.01 14.70
C MET A 132 13.65 6.25 15.37
N SER A 133 12.94 7.38 15.30
CA SER A 133 13.33 8.64 15.95
C SER A 133 13.42 8.51 17.47
N CYS A 134 12.58 7.70 18.10
CA CYS A 134 12.64 7.44 19.55
C CYS A 134 13.62 6.33 19.93
N GLY A 135 13.65 5.25 19.15
CA GLY A 135 14.41 4.05 19.46
C GLY A 135 15.87 4.15 19.03
N GLU A 136 16.13 3.88 17.74
CA GLU A 136 17.50 3.77 17.21
C GLU A 136 18.22 5.12 17.15
N TRP A 137 17.55 6.16 16.67
CA TRP A 137 18.17 7.49 16.51
C TRP A 137 18.18 8.31 17.79
N LYS A 138 17.31 7.95 18.76
CA LYS A 138 17.20 8.61 20.07
C LYS A 138 17.06 10.13 19.99
N PHE A 139 16.46 10.65 18.92
CA PHE A 139 16.20 12.07 18.73
C PHE A 139 15.09 12.56 19.65
N LEU A 140 14.08 11.73 19.92
CA LEU A 140 12.93 12.06 20.75
C LEU A 140 12.81 11.08 21.91
N LYS A 141 12.37 11.56 23.07
CA LYS A 141 12.11 10.69 24.23
C LYS A 141 10.80 9.92 24.10
N GLU A 142 9.81 10.53 23.49
CA GLU A 142 8.47 9.97 23.34
C GLU A 142 7.97 10.13 21.89
N ASN A 143 7.12 9.20 21.48
CA ASN A 143 6.57 9.18 20.13
C ASN A 143 5.29 10.05 20.08
N PRO A 144 5.30 11.22 19.40
CA PRO A 144 4.15 12.12 19.31
C PRO A 144 2.96 11.54 18.52
N LEU A 145 3.15 10.42 17.83
CA LEU A 145 2.09 9.73 17.09
C LEU A 145 1.37 8.67 17.95
N LYS A 146 1.90 8.36 19.16
CA LYS A 146 1.43 7.23 20.00
C LYS A 146 -0.04 7.34 20.41
N ASN A 147 -0.47 8.53 20.83
CA ASN A 147 -1.85 8.75 21.32
C ASN A 147 -2.79 9.30 20.23
N VAL A 148 -2.26 9.59 19.05
CA VAL A 148 -3.07 10.11 17.95
C VAL A 148 -3.95 8.99 17.41
N ARG A 149 -5.26 9.22 17.41
CA ARG A 149 -6.23 8.24 16.94
C ARG A 149 -6.01 7.92 15.45
N LYS A 150 -5.63 6.68 15.18
CA LYS A 150 -5.50 6.12 13.83
C LYS A 150 -6.87 6.08 13.13
N PRO A 151 -6.95 6.43 11.82
CA PRO A 151 -8.19 6.27 11.06
C PRO A 151 -8.71 4.84 11.11
N LYS A 152 -10.04 4.67 11.15
CA LYS A 152 -10.65 3.34 11.10
C LYS A 152 -10.38 2.69 9.74
N THR A 153 -9.89 1.46 9.74
CA THR A 153 -9.73 0.68 8.50
C THR A 153 -11.08 0.56 7.80
N PRO A 154 -11.17 0.92 6.51
CA PRO A 154 -12.41 0.74 5.75
C PRO A 154 -12.77 -0.75 5.68
N LYS A 155 -14.06 -1.04 5.50
CA LYS A 155 -14.52 -2.42 5.27
C LYS A 155 -13.84 -3.00 4.03
N GLU A 156 -13.52 -4.29 4.09
CA GLU A 156 -13.00 -5.01 2.94
C GLU A 156 -14.06 -5.11 1.84
N ARG A 157 -13.63 -5.03 0.57
CA ARG A 157 -14.53 -5.11 -0.60
C ARG A 157 -15.09 -6.53 -0.72
N SER A 158 -16.40 -6.65 -0.92
CA SER A 158 -17.11 -7.93 -1.07
C SER A 158 -17.40 -8.36 -2.51
N ARG A 159 -16.91 -7.61 -3.50
CA ARG A 159 -17.24 -7.76 -4.91
C ARG A 159 -16.78 -9.10 -5.49
N ARG A 160 -17.73 -9.85 -6.08
CA ARG A 160 -17.50 -11.05 -6.90
C ARG A 160 -17.83 -10.77 -8.36
N TYR A 161 -17.23 -11.50 -9.30
CA TYR A 161 -17.60 -11.42 -10.72
C TYR A 161 -18.91 -12.17 -10.96
N SER A 162 -19.80 -11.63 -11.79
CA SER A 162 -20.89 -12.43 -12.36
C SER A 162 -20.43 -13.12 -13.65
N ASP A 163 -21.08 -14.23 -14.02
CA ASP A 163 -20.75 -14.92 -15.26
C ASP A 163 -21.01 -14.03 -16.49
N GLN A 164 -22.07 -13.24 -16.49
CA GLN A 164 -22.35 -12.24 -17.54
C GLN A 164 -21.23 -11.20 -17.68
N GLU A 165 -20.62 -10.76 -16.58
CA GLU A 165 -19.48 -9.83 -16.62
C GLU A 165 -18.24 -10.49 -17.21
N ILE A 166 -17.98 -11.75 -16.84
CA ILE A 166 -16.89 -12.54 -17.41
C ILE A 166 -17.09 -12.70 -18.92
N GLU A 167 -18.28 -13.12 -19.34
CA GLU A 167 -18.64 -13.30 -20.75
C GLU A 167 -18.47 -12.02 -21.56
N ARG A 168 -19.00 -10.88 -21.07
CA ARG A 168 -18.84 -9.58 -21.73
C ARG A 168 -17.38 -9.17 -21.87
N LEU A 169 -16.58 -9.33 -20.81
CA LEU A 169 -15.15 -8.99 -20.83
C LEU A 169 -14.36 -9.88 -21.79
N VAL A 170 -14.67 -11.17 -21.85
CA VAL A 170 -14.07 -12.11 -22.80
C VAL A 170 -14.46 -11.74 -24.23
N PHE A 171 -15.75 -11.51 -24.50
CA PHE A 171 -16.26 -11.12 -25.81
C PHE A 171 -15.56 -9.87 -26.36
N VAL A 172 -15.54 -8.77 -25.62
CA VAL A 172 -14.91 -7.51 -26.10
C VAL A 172 -13.39 -7.55 -26.16
N SER A 173 -12.77 -8.56 -25.54
CA SER A 173 -11.33 -8.77 -25.62
C SER A 173 -10.88 -9.46 -26.92
N GLY A 174 -11.81 -10.10 -27.63
CA GLY A 174 -11.50 -10.98 -28.76
C GLY A 174 -10.71 -12.22 -28.34
N TYR A 175 -10.84 -12.65 -27.08
CA TYR A 175 -10.24 -13.91 -26.61
C TYR A 175 -11.20 -15.06 -26.86
N ASP A 176 -10.79 -15.96 -27.73
CA ASP A 176 -11.40 -17.26 -27.94
C ASP A 176 -10.30 -18.32 -28.04
N LEU A 177 -10.65 -19.60 -28.10
CA LEU A 177 -9.69 -20.71 -28.19
C LEU A 177 -9.38 -21.13 -29.63
N SER A 178 -10.06 -20.54 -30.61
CA SER A 178 -9.89 -20.80 -32.04
C SER A 178 -8.79 -19.93 -32.65
N HIS A 179 -8.52 -18.75 -32.08
CA HIS A 179 -7.54 -17.79 -32.59
C HIS A 179 -6.46 -17.47 -31.56
N ALA A 180 -5.21 -17.43 -32.01
CA ALA A 180 -4.08 -17.09 -31.15
C ALA A 180 -4.27 -15.72 -30.45
N PRO A 181 -3.95 -15.59 -29.14
CA PRO A 181 -4.20 -14.37 -28.38
C PRO A 181 -3.10 -13.31 -28.63
N ILE A 182 -3.07 -12.75 -29.83
CA ILE A 182 -2.02 -11.84 -30.31
C ILE A 182 -2.08 -10.48 -29.58
N THR A 183 -3.28 -10.00 -29.26
CA THR A 183 -3.47 -8.66 -28.68
C THR A 183 -3.21 -8.66 -27.17
N LYS A 184 -2.87 -7.50 -26.60
CA LYS A 184 -2.73 -7.37 -25.14
C LYS A 184 -4.06 -7.52 -24.41
N GLN A 185 -5.17 -7.14 -25.06
CA GLN A 185 -6.53 -7.28 -24.57
C GLN A 185 -6.93 -8.75 -24.45
N SER A 186 -6.73 -9.56 -25.49
CA SER A 186 -7.01 -10.99 -25.45
C SER A 186 -6.15 -11.70 -24.39
N ARG A 187 -4.87 -11.31 -24.25
CA ARG A 187 -4.01 -11.81 -23.17
C ARG A 187 -4.47 -11.38 -21.77
N ALA A 188 -5.02 -10.19 -21.63
CA ALA A 188 -5.57 -9.72 -20.36
C ALA A 188 -6.83 -10.51 -19.97
N ALA A 189 -7.69 -10.87 -20.92
CA ALA A 189 -8.82 -11.77 -20.68
C ALA A 189 -8.36 -13.20 -20.34
N ALA A 190 -7.35 -13.74 -21.05
CA ALA A 190 -6.74 -15.01 -20.69
C ALA A 190 -6.19 -15.00 -19.24
N ALA A 191 -5.50 -13.92 -18.85
CA ALA A 191 -5.01 -13.72 -17.50
C ALA A 191 -6.13 -13.62 -16.45
N MET A 192 -7.26 -12.98 -16.79
CA MET A 192 -8.43 -12.89 -15.93
C MET A 192 -9.06 -14.26 -15.69
N LEU A 193 -9.31 -15.02 -16.75
CA LEU A 193 -9.85 -16.38 -16.64
C LEU A 193 -8.91 -17.29 -15.86
N PHE A 194 -7.60 -17.20 -16.12
CA PHE A 194 -6.61 -17.95 -15.37
C PHE A 194 -6.56 -17.57 -13.89
N ALA A 195 -6.76 -16.29 -13.56
CA ALA A 195 -6.87 -15.84 -12.16
C ALA A 195 -8.08 -16.45 -11.45
N ILE A 196 -9.21 -16.56 -12.14
CA ILE A 196 -10.44 -17.19 -11.63
C ILE A 196 -10.24 -18.69 -11.37
N GLU A 197 -9.44 -19.37 -12.20
CA GLU A 197 -9.16 -20.80 -12.03
C GLU A 197 -8.14 -21.12 -10.93
N THR A 198 -7.23 -20.20 -10.64
CA THR A 198 -6.02 -20.48 -9.81
C THR A 198 -5.95 -19.68 -8.52
N ALA A 199 -6.82 -18.68 -8.36
CA ALA A 199 -6.73 -17.67 -7.31
C ALA A 199 -5.40 -16.91 -7.26
N MET A 200 -4.55 -16.97 -8.29
CA MET A 200 -3.24 -16.33 -8.27
C MET A 200 -3.32 -14.80 -8.26
N ARG A 201 -2.33 -14.14 -7.65
CA ARG A 201 -2.24 -12.67 -7.68
C ARG A 201 -1.84 -12.20 -9.08
N ALA A 202 -2.32 -11.04 -9.52
CA ALA A 202 -1.98 -10.45 -10.82
C ALA A 202 -0.47 -10.40 -11.11
N GLY A 203 0.34 -10.03 -10.10
CA GLY A 203 1.80 -10.02 -10.24
C GLY A 203 2.43 -11.40 -10.35
N GLU A 204 1.84 -12.43 -9.73
CA GLU A 204 2.28 -13.83 -9.87
C GLU A 204 1.93 -14.35 -11.28
N ILE A 205 0.76 -13.99 -11.81
CA ILE A 205 0.34 -14.34 -13.18
C ILE A 205 1.25 -13.65 -14.21
N CYS A 206 1.47 -12.34 -14.08
CA CYS A 206 2.34 -11.58 -14.99
C CYS A 206 3.81 -12.05 -14.92
N GLY A 207 4.25 -12.59 -13.78
CA GLY A 207 5.58 -13.13 -13.58
C GLY A 207 5.69 -14.63 -13.83
N ALA A 208 4.61 -15.30 -14.24
CA ALA A 208 4.62 -16.74 -14.50
C ALA A 208 5.44 -17.04 -15.76
N LYS A 209 6.34 -18.01 -15.66
CA LYS A 209 7.28 -18.37 -16.71
C LYS A 209 7.09 -19.80 -17.19
N TRP A 210 7.49 -20.07 -18.43
CA TRP A 210 7.39 -21.40 -19.01
C TRP A 210 8.25 -22.43 -18.27
N GLU A 211 9.45 -22.03 -17.81
CA GLU A 211 10.36 -22.91 -17.04
C GLU A 211 9.75 -23.45 -15.74
N HIS A 212 8.76 -22.76 -15.18
CA HIS A 212 8.11 -23.14 -13.92
C HIS A 212 6.85 -24.00 -14.11
N LEU A 213 6.45 -24.26 -15.35
CA LEU A 213 5.27 -25.04 -15.67
C LEU A 213 5.64 -26.53 -15.79
N ASN A 214 5.08 -27.34 -14.89
CA ASN A 214 5.03 -28.79 -15.07
C ASN A 214 3.65 -29.15 -15.65
N ALA A 215 3.58 -29.23 -16.98
CA ALA A 215 2.32 -29.48 -17.70
C ALA A 215 1.79 -30.91 -17.46
N GLN A 216 2.68 -31.88 -17.28
CA GLN A 216 2.35 -33.29 -17.03
C GLN A 216 1.59 -33.45 -15.70
N ASN A 217 2.13 -32.86 -14.64
CA ASN A 217 1.53 -32.90 -13.31
C ASN A 217 0.50 -31.79 -13.07
N ARG A 218 0.30 -30.89 -14.05
CA ARG A 218 -0.57 -29.71 -13.97
C ARG A 218 -0.25 -28.82 -12.76
N ILE A 219 1.03 -28.51 -12.59
CA ILE A 219 1.52 -27.67 -11.50
C ILE A 219 2.27 -26.48 -12.09
N LEU A 220 1.96 -25.28 -11.59
CA LEU A 220 2.77 -24.09 -11.82
C LEU A 220 3.53 -23.74 -10.54
N HIS A 221 4.85 -23.76 -10.62
CA HIS A 221 5.70 -23.32 -9.52
C HIS A 221 5.75 -21.78 -9.48
N ILE A 222 5.44 -21.20 -8.33
CA ILE A 222 5.59 -19.76 -8.11
C ILE A 222 6.83 -19.55 -7.27
N PRO A 223 7.95 -19.11 -7.87
CA PRO A 223 9.15 -18.79 -7.10
C PRO A 223 8.87 -17.60 -6.17
N THR A 224 9.70 -17.47 -5.14
CA THR A 224 9.57 -16.52 -4.04
C THR A 224 9.11 -15.13 -4.52
N SER A 225 7.87 -14.76 -4.24
CA SER A 225 7.29 -13.49 -4.69
C SER A 225 7.46 -12.38 -3.65
N LYS A 226 7.10 -11.14 -4.04
CA LYS A 226 7.25 -9.87 -3.29
C LYS A 226 6.88 -9.94 -1.79
N ASN A 227 5.96 -10.84 -1.38
CA ASN A 227 5.54 -11.11 0.00
C ASN A 227 5.23 -12.61 0.25
N GLY A 228 5.66 -13.50 -0.66
CA GLY A 228 5.21 -14.89 -0.70
C GLY A 228 6.34 -15.89 -0.49
N HIS A 229 6.01 -17.04 0.07
CA HIS A 229 6.87 -18.21 0.01
C HIS A 229 6.73 -18.88 -1.36
N PRO A 230 7.76 -19.59 -1.83
CA PRO A 230 7.60 -20.46 -2.98
C PRO A 230 6.44 -21.41 -2.72
N ARG A 231 5.58 -21.58 -3.73
CA ARG A 231 4.45 -22.52 -3.64
C ARG A 231 4.14 -23.11 -5.00
N ASN A 232 3.56 -24.30 -4.97
CA ASN A 232 3.03 -24.97 -6.15
C ASN A 232 1.54 -24.69 -6.25
N VAL A 233 1.11 -24.16 -7.39
CA VAL A 233 -0.30 -23.90 -7.68
C VAL A 233 -0.82 -25.03 -8.56
N PRO A 234 -1.80 -25.83 -8.11
CA PRO A 234 -2.43 -26.83 -8.97
C PRO A 234 -3.25 -26.12 -10.05
N LEU A 235 -3.21 -26.67 -11.26
CA LEU A 235 -3.91 -26.12 -12.43
C LEU A 235 -5.09 -27.01 -12.79
N SER A 236 -6.27 -26.41 -12.89
CA SER A 236 -7.45 -27.06 -13.45
C SER A 236 -7.23 -27.40 -14.94
N SER A 237 -8.06 -28.27 -15.50
CA SER A 237 -8.02 -28.56 -16.94
C SER A 237 -8.21 -27.28 -17.77
N LYS A 238 -9.06 -26.35 -17.31
CA LYS A 238 -9.29 -25.05 -17.96
C LYS A 238 -8.05 -24.15 -17.87
N ALA A 239 -7.38 -24.10 -16.73
CA ALA A 239 -6.13 -23.36 -16.57
C ALA A 239 -5.03 -23.87 -17.52
N ILE A 240 -4.92 -25.19 -17.70
CA ILE A 240 -3.99 -25.81 -18.66
C ILE A 240 -4.35 -25.48 -20.10
N GLU A 241 -5.64 -25.50 -20.45
CA GLU A 241 -6.12 -25.12 -21.77
C GLU A 241 -5.72 -23.67 -22.12
N ILE A 242 -5.92 -22.73 -21.18
CA ILE A 242 -5.49 -21.33 -21.34
C ILE A 242 -3.98 -21.23 -21.58
N ILE A 243 -3.18 -21.95 -20.80
CA ILE A 243 -1.72 -21.96 -20.95
C ILE A 243 -1.30 -22.53 -22.30
N LYS A 244 -1.88 -23.67 -22.72
CA LYS A 244 -1.60 -24.27 -24.03
C LYS A 244 -1.94 -23.31 -25.15
N HIS A 245 -3.05 -22.58 -25.04
CA HIS A 245 -3.44 -21.57 -26.00
C HIS A 245 -2.44 -20.40 -26.05
N LEU A 246 -1.93 -19.96 -24.90
CA LEU A 246 -0.86 -18.94 -24.84
C LEU A 246 0.48 -19.44 -25.41
N ALA A 247 0.70 -20.74 -25.57
CA ALA A 247 1.91 -21.25 -26.20
C ALA A 247 1.97 -20.90 -27.70
N LEU A 248 0.83 -20.64 -28.35
CA LEU A 248 0.77 -20.25 -29.77
C LEU A 248 1.47 -18.92 -30.07
N ILE A 249 1.62 -18.06 -29.05
CA ILE A 249 2.28 -16.76 -29.17
C ILE A 249 3.66 -16.76 -28.50
N LYS A 250 4.14 -17.91 -28.01
CA LYS A 250 5.42 -18.01 -27.31
C LYS A 250 6.55 -17.58 -28.25
N THR A 251 7.37 -16.64 -27.78
CA THR A 251 8.56 -16.17 -28.50
C THR A 251 9.82 -16.66 -27.79
N GLN A 252 10.94 -16.76 -28.53
CA GLN A 252 12.23 -17.14 -27.93
C GLN A 252 12.72 -16.08 -26.93
N ASP A 253 12.45 -14.80 -27.18
CA ASP A 253 12.91 -13.68 -26.36
C ASP A 253 12.06 -13.40 -25.11
N CYS A 254 10.95 -14.13 -24.91
CA CYS A 254 10.03 -13.88 -23.81
C CYS A 254 9.62 -15.18 -23.10
N ASP A 255 10.19 -15.39 -21.93
CA ASP A 255 9.91 -16.56 -21.08
C ASP A 255 8.59 -16.43 -20.29
N LEU A 256 7.90 -15.29 -20.35
CA LEU A 256 6.64 -15.08 -19.63
C LEU A 256 5.46 -15.73 -20.36
N ILE A 257 4.66 -16.53 -19.64
CA ILE A 257 3.48 -17.21 -20.19
C ILE A 257 2.46 -16.21 -20.75
N PHE A 258 2.17 -15.15 -20.00
CA PHE A 258 1.15 -14.17 -20.36
C PHE A 258 1.68 -12.99 -21.17
N GLN A 259 3.00 -12.86 -21.33
CA GLN A 259 3.65 -11.74 -22.03
C GLN A 259 3.04 -10.36 -21.68
N LEU A 260 2.76 -10.17 -20.39
CA LEU A 260 2.17 -8.97 -19.80
C LEU A 260 2.90 -8.67 -18.49
N ASN A 261 3.20 -7.39 -18.27
CA ASN A 261 3.58 -6.92 -16.94
C ASN A 261 2.33 -6.38 -16.20
N ALA A 262 2.43 -6.24 -14.88
CA ALA A 262 1.29 -5.84 -14.04
C ALA A 262 0.66 -4.49 -14.45
N ARG A 263 1.46 -3.52 -14.93
CA ARG A 263 0.94 -2.23 -15.42
C ARG A 263 0.17 -2.40 -16.73
N SER A 264 0.68 -3.23 -17.64
CA SER A 264 0.03 -3.54 -18.91
C SER A 264 -1.28 -4.30 -18.68
N LEU A 265 -1.29 -5.27 -17.77
CA LEU A 265 -2.50 -6.01 -17.41
C LEU A 265 -3.58 -5.06 -16.87
N ASP A 266 -3.24 -4.21 -15.91
CA ASP A 266 -4.17 -3.27 -15.30
C ASP A 266 -4.72 -2.24 -16.31
N ALA A 267 -3.87 -1.71 -17.19
CA ALA A 267 -4.29 -0.79 -18.24
C ALA A 267 -5.24 -1.47 -19.25
N ASN A 268 -4.92 -2.69 -19.71
CA ASN A 268 -5.77 -3.41 -20.66
C ASN A 268 -7.08 -3.86 -20.01
N PHE A 269 -7.07 -4.26 -18.73
CA PHE A 269 -8.30 -4.58 -18.01
C PHE A 269 -9.24 -3.37 -17.92
N ARG A 270 -8.72 -2.16 -17.70
CA ARG A 270 -9.53 -0.93 -17.74
C ARG A 270 -10.14 -0.66 -19.11
N ILE A 271 -9.38 -0.84 -20.18
CA ILE A 271 -9.88 -0.76 -21.57
C ILE A 271 -10.99 -1.79 -21.81
N LEU A 272 -10.82 -3.03 -21.34
CA LEU A 272 -11.82 -4.08 -21.46
C LEU A 272 -13.10 -3.72 -20.71
N LYS A 273 -12.99 -3.22 -19.48
CA LYS A 273 -14.15 -2.75 -18.71
C LYS A 273 -14.94 -1.67 -19.45
N GLU A 274 -14.24 -0.69 -20.01
CA GLU A 274 -14.86 0.40 -20.76
C GLU A 274 -15.62 -0.14 -21.98
N ARG A 275 -14.94 -0.96 -22.81
CA ARG A 275 -15.56 -1.60 -23.98
C ARG A 275 -16.71 -2.53 -23.63
N ALA A 276 -16.62 -3.21 -22.49
CA ALA A 276 -17.66 -4.09 -22.00
C ALA A 276 -18.87 -3.31 -21.46
N GLY A 277 -18.85 -1.98 -21.36
CA GLY A 277 -19.92 -1.20 -20.72
C GLY A 277 -19.97 -1.39 -19.20
N LEU A 278 -18.81 -1.60 -18.58
CA LEU A 278 -18.60 -1.85 -17.14
C LEU A 278 -17.70 -0.78 -16.50
N ALA A 279 -17.56 0.39 -17.13
CA ALA A 279 -16.69 1.47 -16.64
C ALA A 279 -17.06 1.90 -15.20
N GLU A 280 -18.36 2.10 -14.96
CA GLU A 280 -18.92 2.53 -13.67
C GLU A 280 -19.07 1.39 -12.65
N ALA A 281 -18.87 0.14 -13.06
CA ALA A 281 -18.89 -0.97 -12.12
C ALA A 281 -17.65 -0.91 -11.21
N ASP A 282 -17.83 -1.03 -9.90
CA ASP A 282 -16.72 -1.22 -8.94
C ASP A 282 -16.14 -2.64 -9.07
N LEU A 283 -15.58 -2.94 -10.24
CA LEU A 283 -14.98 -4.20 -10.63
C LEU A 283 -13.50 -3.98 -10.92
N HIS A 284 -12.64 -4.72 -10.23
CA HIS A 284 -11.19 -4.66 -10.38
C HIS A 284 -10.65 -6.04 -10.73
N PHE A 285 -9.50 -6.09 -11.42
CA PHE A 285 -8.84 -7.36 -11.73
C PHE A 285 -8.61 -8.20 -10.47
N HIS A 286 -8.32 -7.57 -9.34
CA HIS A 286 -8.09 -8.29 -8.08
C HIS A 286 -9.33 -9.04 -7.56
N ASP A 287 -10.53 -8.64 -7.97
CA ASP A 287 -11.77 -9.30 -7.56
C ASP A 287 -11.88 -10.72 -8.17
N THR A 288 -11.09 -11.04 -9.21
CA THR A 288 -10.95 -12.41 -9.75
C THR A 288 -10.45 -13.39 -8.71
N ARG A 289 -9.57 -12.95 -7.80
CA ARG A 289 -9.07 -13.79 -6.71
C ARG A 289 -10.17 -14.09 -5.71
N ARG A 290 -11.05 -13.13 -5.41
CA ARG A 290 -12.21 -13.36 -4.54
C ARG A 290 -13.13 -14.40 -5.18
N GLU A 291 -13.42 -14.23 -6.47
CA GLU A 291 -14.23 -15.18 -7.22
C GLU A 291 -13.63 -16.59 -7.22
N ALA A 292 -12.34 -16.70 -7.50
CA ALA A 292 -11.61 -17.97 -7.46
C ALA A 292 -11.70 -18.65 -6.09
N LEU A 293 -11.46 -17.90 -5.01
CA LEU A 293 -11.50 -18.44 -3.65
C LEU A 293 -12.90 -18.93 -3.28
N SER A 294 -13.94 -18.20 -3.66
CA SER A 294 -15.33 -18.63 -3.46
C SER A 294 -15.66 -19.90 -4.26
N ARG A 295 -15.22 -20.02 -5.52
CA ARG A 295 -15.43 -21.24 -6.33
C ARG A 295 -14.63 -22.44 -5.79
N LEU A 296 -13.42 -22.20 -5.28
CA LEU A 296 -12.56 -23.24 -4.75
C LEU A 296 -12.99 -23.70 -3.36
N SER A 297 -13.54 -22.82 -2.51
CA SER A 297 -14.04 -23.21 -1.18
C SER A 297 -15.20 -24.21 -1.23
N GLU A 298 -15.92 -24.27 -2.34
CA GLU A 298 -16.95 -25.29 -2.58
C GLU A 298 -16.37 -26.66 -2.98
N LYS A 299 -15.09 -26.71 -3.36
CA LYS A 299 -14.43 -27.92 -3.92
C LYS A 299 -13.37 -28.52 -3.01
N VAL A 300 -12.75 -27.70 -2.15
CA VAL A 300 -11.65 -28.13 -1.29
C VAL A 300 -11.83 -27.59 0.13
N ASP A 301 -11.27 -28.31 1.09
CA ASP A 301 -11.24 -27.86 2.48
C ASP A 301 -10.39 -26.57 2.64
N VAL A 302 -10.59 -25.88 3.76
CA VAL A 302 -9.97 -24.58 4.04
C VAL A 302 -8.43 -24.66 4.08
N MET A 303 -7.84 -25.77 4.53
CA MET A 303 -6.39 -25.92 4.62
C MET A 303 -5.78 -26.10 3.23
N THR A 304 -6.40 -26.92 2.40
CA THR A 304 -6.04 -27.05 0.98
C THR A 304 -6.21 -25.72 0.25
N LEU A 305 -7.31 -25.00 0.49
CA LEU A 305 -7.53 -23.67 -0.06
C LEU A 305 -6.44 -22.68 0.36
N ALA A 306 -5.98 -22.73 1.62
CA ALA A 306 -4.89 -21.90 2.12
C ALA A 306 -3.57 -22.18 1.40
N LYS A 307 -3.25 -23.46 1.16
CA LYS A 307 -2.05 -23.87 0.42
C LYS A 307 -2.09 -23.41 -1.04
N ILE A 308 -3.22 -23.62 -1.73
CA ILE A 308 -3.41 -23.19 -3.13
C ILE A 308 -3.26 -21.68 -3.27
N SER A 309 -4.02 -20.95 -2.46
CA SER A 309 -4.11 -19.49 -2.56
C SER A 309 -2.91 -18.76 -1.94
N GLY A 310 -2.13 -19.42 -1.08
CA GLY A 310 -0.99 -18.84 -0.38
C GLY A 310 -1.40 -17.83 0.70
N HIS A 311 -2.52 -18.06 1.40
CA HIS A 311 -2.87 -17.29 2.60
C HIS A 311 -2.10 -17.82 3.81
N ARG A 312 -1.54 -16.91 4.61
CA ARG A 312 -0.87 -17.24 5.87
C ARG A 312 -1.86 -17.27 7.04
N ASP A 313 -2.76 -16.30 7.07
CA ASP A 313 -3.81 -16.24 8.06
C ASP A 313 -5.05 -16.97 7.53
N ILE A 314 -5.27 -18.16 8.07
CA ILE A 314 -6.41 -19.02 7.73
C ILE A 314 -7.74 -18.37 8.12
N LYS A 315 -7.75 -17.47 9.13
CA LYS A 315 -8.99 -16.80 9.58
C LYS A 315 -9.65 -16.00 8.46
N ILE A 316 -8.87 -15.46 7.53
CA ILE A 316 -9.40 -14.76 6.35
C ILE A 316 -10.23 -15.72 5.50
N LEU A 317 -9.72 -16.93 5.27
CA LEU A 317 -10.41 -17.95 4.48
C LEU A 317 -11.66 -18.46 5.19
N LEU A 318 -11.52 -18.77 6.47
CA LEU A 318 -12.60 -19.27 7.30
C LEU A 318 -13.76 -18.27 7.39
N ASN A 319 -13.48 -17.00 7.68
CA ASN A 319 -14.53 -16.01 7.94
C ASN A 319 -15.18 -15.44 6.68
N THR A 320 -14.52 -15.55 5.52
CA THR A 320 -14.95 -14.84 4.30
C THR A 320 -15.44 -15.77 3.20
N TYR A 321 -14.84 -16.96 3.08
CA TYR A 321 -15.07 -17.85 1.94
C TYR A 321 -15.64 -19.21 2.34
N TYR A 322 -15.26 -19.72 3.51
CA TYR A 322 -15.79 -20.98 4.00
C TYR A 322 -17.21 -20.79 4.57
N ALA A 323 -18.20 -21.08 3.74
CA ALA A 323 -19.61 -21.05 4.11
C ALA A 323 -20.30 -22.34 3.63
N PRO A 324 -19.99 -23.49 4.25
CA PRO A 324 -20.63 -24.74 3.89
C PRO A 324 -22.14 -24.64 4.18
N LYS A 325 -22.94 -25.23 3.30
CA LYS A 325 -24.36 -25.47 3.60
C LYS A 325 -24.43 -26.52 4.70
N MET A 326 -25.10 -26.21 5.80
CA MET A 326 -25.16 -27.13 6.94
C MET A 326 -25.86 -28.44 6.56
N GLU A 327 -26.75 -28.42 5.57
CA GLU A 327 -27.37 -29.61 4.99
C GLU A 327 -26.35 -30.56 4.36
N ASP A 328 -25.29 -30.04 3.74
CA ASP A 328 -24.21 -30.85 3.19
C ASP A 328 -23.26 -31.35 4.28
N VAL A 329 -23.12 -30.60 5.38
CA VAL A 329 -22.35 -31.03 6.56
C VAL A 329 -23.03 -32.19 7.27
N VAL A 330 -24.37 -32.20 7.36
CA VAL A 330 -25.13 -33.31 7.96
C VAL A 330 -24.78 -34.64 7.28
N LYS A 331 -24.71 -34.65 5.94
CA LYS A 331 -24.35 -35.85 5.16
C LYS A 331 -22.93 -36.38 5.42
N LEU A 332 -22.06 -35.59 6.06
CA LEU A 332 -20.69 -35.99 6.40
C LEU A 332 -20.58 -36.53 7.84
N LEU A 333 -21.64 -36.42 8.64
CA LEU A 333 -21.68 -36.90 10.03
C LEU A 333 -22.25 -38.32 10.17
N ASP A 334 -22.97 -38.77 9.14
CA ASP A 334 -23.41 -40.15 8.94
C ASP A 334 -22.34 -40.94 8.16
#